data_AF-A0A3B0SN68-F1
#
_entry.id   AF-A0A3B0SN68-F1
#
_cell.length_a   1.000
_cell.length_b   1.000
_cell.length_c   1.000
_cell.angle_alpha   90.00
_cell.angle_beta   90.00
_cell.angle_gamma   90.00
#
_symmetry.space_group_name_H-M   'P 1'
#
loop_
_entity.id
_entity.type
_entity.pdbx_description
1 polymer ?
#
loop_
_entity_poly.entity_id
_entity_poly.type
_entity_poly.pdbx_seq_one_letter_code
_entity_poly.pdbx_strand_id
1 'polypeptide(L)'
;MKNIKKTIVAMLAVLTTVFAFHTTVSNAKEIPAETLAKIRSFSGVSMSPDGNYIASMRPVKGRKYLIIESIDPALKKQTSVFNPAKATVSSYMWLNNDRLAVSVYYNKTFRGTPYREWRLISVGKNGKNIVNIAKNKNSGGAQANLSDIKSLLPNDNDHAIIQIGGSVYNVNIKTGKRGKRLSGSNTGGNWYADYEGNVRLGFSGFGTAIKVMMRGKNGGGWKTIDRYDRVTGNARYDVIGFSPEE
;
A
#
# COMPACT_ATOMS: atom_id res chain seq x y z
N MET A 1 12.00 -17.73 74.87
CA MET A 1 12.72 -18.29 73.71
C MET A 1 12.30 -19.70 73.26
N LYS A 2 11.26 -20.34 73.82
CA LYS A 2 10.82 -21.70 73.40
C LYS A 2 9.65 -21.71 72.38
N ASN A 3 8.92 -20.60 72.24
CA ASN A 3 7.70 -20.54 71.41
C ASN A 3 7.88 -19.93 70.00
N ILE A 4 9.07 -19.42 69.64
CA ILE A 4 9.33 -18.87 68.31
C ILE A 4 9.85 -19.94 67.34
N LYS A 5 10.48 -21.02 67.86
CA LYS A 5 11.04 -22.09 67.02
C LYS A 5 10.01 -23.08 66.48
N LYS A 6 8.83 -23.22 67.12
CA LYS A 6 7.76 -24.13 66.65
C LYS A 6 6.92 -23.56 65.51
N THR A 7 6.78 -22.23 65.43
CA THR A 7 5.99 -21.57 64.38
C THR A 7 6.71 -21.55 63.04
N ILE A 8 8.06 -21.49 63.04
CA ILE A 8 8.85 -21.46 61.80
C ILE A 8 8.87 -22.83 61.11
N VAL A 9 8.85 -23.94 61.86
CA VAL A 9 8.84 -25.29 61.26
C VAL A 9 7.45 -25.66 60.72
N ALA A 10 6.37 -25.19 61.33
CA ALA A 10 5.01 -25.40 60.82
C ALA A 10 4.68 -24.55 59.58
N MET A 11 5.33 -23.39 59.41
CA MET A 11 5.11 -22.53 58.25
C MET A 11 5.92 -22.95 57.00
N LEU A 12 6.96 -23.78 57.18
CA LEU A 12 7.78 -24.29 56.07
C LEU A 12 7.23 -25.58 55.44
N ALA A 13 6.28 -26.26 56.10
CA ALA A 13 5.63 -27.47 55.60
C ALA A 13 4.30 -27.22 54.88
N VAL A 14 3.75 -25.99 54.97
CA VAL A 14 2.48 -25.61 54.31
C VAL A 14 2.74 -24.81 53.01
N LEU A 15 3.97 -24.31 52.80
CA LEU A 15 4.34 -23.54 51.60
C LEU A 15 4.84 -24.41 50.43
N THR A 16 4.99 -25.71 50.62
CA THR A 16 5.46 -26.66 49.58
C THR A 16 4.34 -27.41 48.86
N THR A 17 3.06 -27.17 49.19
CA THR A 17 1.94 -27.96 48.65
C THR A 17 1.00 -27.22 47.70
N VAL A 18 1.23 -25.93 47.39
CA VAL A 18 0.32 -25.13 46.53
C VAL A 18 1.02 -24.61 45.27
N PHE A 19 1.87 -25.44 44.66
CA PHE A 19 2.34 -25.22 43.30
C PHE A 19 2.20 -26.50 42.46
N ALA A 20 1.00 -27.11 42.53
CA ALA A 20 0.55 -27.96 41.45
C ALA A 20 0.25 -27.05 40.25
N PHE A 21 1.29 -26.76 39.45
CA PHE A 21 1.13 -26.28 38.08
C PHE A 21 0.18 -27.26 37.38
N HIS A 22 -1.09 -26.88 37.29
CA HIS A 22 -2.00 -27.51 36.36
C HIS A 22 -1.50 -27.09 34.98
N THR A 23 -0.63 -27.90 34.40
CA THR A 23 -0.41 -27.89 32.96
C THR A 23 -1.74 -28.33 32.35
N THR A 24 -2.63 -27.37 32.12
CA THR A 24 -3.68 -27.57 31.14
C THR A 24 -2.95 -27.81 29.83
N VAL A 25 -2.78 -29.09 29.48
CA VAL A 25 -2.39 -29.50 28.15
C VAL A 25 -3.50 -28.93 27.27
N SER A 26 -3.25 -27.75 26.72
CA SER A 26 -4.06 -27.19 25.67
C SER A 26 -3.98 -28.20 24.55
N ASN A 27 -5.02 -29.02 24.42
CA ASN A 27 -5.26 -29.82 23.23
C ASN A 27 -5.54 -28.83 22.10
N ALA A 28 -4.46 -28.23 21.58
CA ALA A 28 -4.49 -27.41 20.41
C ALA A 28 -4.93 -28.36 19.29
N LYS A 29 -6.19 -28.23 18.87
CA LYS A 29 -6.76 -29.00 17.78
C LYS A 29 -5.80 -28.89 16.59
N GLU A 30 -5.22 -30.01 16.18
CA GLU A 30 -4.32 -30.04 15.03
C GLU A 30 -5.06 -29.47 13.83
N ILE A 31 -4.51 -28.42 13.23
CA ILE A 31 -5.07 -27.82 12.02
C ILE A 31 -4.74 -28.80 10.88
N PRO A 32 -5.73 -29.41 10.20
CA PRO A 32 -5.47 -30.36 9.14
C PRO A 32 -4.58 -29.73 8.07
N ALA A 33 -3.63 -30.49 7.53
CA ALA A 33 -2.71 -30.01 6.50
C ALA A 33 -3.48 -29.45 5.28
N GLU A 34 -4.63 -30.02 4.97
CA GLU A 34 -5.56 -29.59 3.92
C GLU A 34 -6.09 -28.17 4.16
N THR A 35 -6.28 -27.77 5.43
CA THR A 35 -6.73 -26.42 5.80
C THR A 35 -5.64 -25.39 5.54
N LEU A 36 -4.39 -25.74 5.83
CA LEU A 36 -3.22 -24.90 5.54
C LEU A 36 -2.89 -24.86 4.04
N ALA A 37 -3.18 -25.94 3.31
CA ALA A 37 -2.99 -26.05 1.86
C ALA A 37 -4.14 -25.43 1.03
N LYS A 38 -5.25 -25.03 1.67
CA LYS A 38 -6.41 -24.48 0.97
C LYS A 38 -6.06 -23.15 0.28
N ILE A 39 -6.20 -23.12 -1.05
CA ILE A 39 -5.99 -21.92 -1.85
C ILE A 39 -6.96 -20.83 -1.40
N ARG A 40 -6.45 -19.63 -1.11
CA ARG A 40 -7.28 -18.46 -0.76
C ARG A 40 -8.30 -18.19 -1.87
N SER A 41 -9.58 -18.20 -1.50
CA SER A 41 -10.70 -17.88 -2.40
C SER A 41 -10.74 -16.40 -2.79
N PHE A 42 -10.14 -15.53 -1.99
CA PHE A 42 -9.97 -14.10 -2.28
C PHE A 42 -8.78 -13.52 -1.49
N SER A 43 -8.30 -12.36 -1.91
CA SER A 43 -7.23 -11.61 -1.23
C SER A 43 -7.34 -10.12 -1.48
N GLY A 44 -6.69 -9.31 -0.65
CA GLY A 44 -6.68 -7.85 -0.73
C GLY A 44 -8.10 -7.33 -0.81
N VAL A 45 -8.88 -7.46 0.27
CA VAL A 45 -10.25 -6.93 0.33
C VAL A 45 -10.15 -5.45 0.72
N SER A 46 -10.88 -4.58 0.03
CA SER A 46 -10.88 -3.15 0.34
C SER A 46 -12.24 -2.52 0.05
N MET A 47 -12.72 -1.70 0.96
CA MET A 47 -14.01 -1.00 0.86
C MET A 47 -13.83 0.36 0.18
N SER A 48 -14.80 0.78 -0.62
CA SER A 48 -14.85 2.14 -1.17
C SER A 48 -15.00 3.17 -0.04
N PRO A 49 -14.58 4.43 -0.24
CA PRO A 49 -14.62 5.44 0.83
C PRO A 49 -16.04 5.73 1.37
N ASP A 50 -17.07 5.59 0.53
CA ASP A 50 -18.49 5.72 0.90
C ASP A 50 -19.10 4.47 1.54
N GLY A 51 -18.36 3.36 1.62
CA GLY A 51 -18.86 2.10 2.18
C GLY A 51 -19.86 1.34 1.31
N ASN A 52 -20.08 1.74 0.05
CA ASN A 52 -21.11 1.10 -0.79
C ASN A 52 -20.59 -0.09 -1.61
N TYR A 53 -19.27 -0.23 -1.74
CA TYR A 53 -18.64 -1.27 -2.55
C TYR A 53 -17.46 -1.92 -1.82
N ILE A 54 -17.30 -3.23 -2.05
CA ILE A 54 -16.11 -3.99 -1.69
C ILE A 54 -15.43 -4.44 -2.97
N ALA A 55 -14.13 -4.22 -3.05
CA ALA A 55 -13.27 -4.81 -4.06
C ALA A 55 -12.48 -5.98 -3.45
N SER A 56 -12.17 -6.98 -4.27
CA SER A 56 -11.31 -8.10 -3.88
C SER A 56 -10.62 -8.73 -5.10
N MET A 57 -9.44 -9.32 -4.90
CA MET A 57 -8.80 -10.15 -5.92
C MET A 57 -9.23 -11.60 -5.76
N ARG A 58 -9.81 -12.20 -6.80
CA ARG A 58 -10.22 -13.62 -6.81
C ARG A 58 -9.49 -14.41 -7.89
N PRO A 59 -9.00 -15.63 -7.59
CA PRO A 59 -8.50 -16.53 -8.62
C PRO A 59 -9.67 -17.11 -9.44
N VAL A 60 -9.65 -16.90 -10.75
CA VAL A 60 -10.63 -17.44 -11.71
C VAL A 60 -9.86 -18.09 -12.86
N LYS A 61 -10.01 -19.41 -13.03
CA LYS A 61 -9.32 -20.19 -14.08
C LYS A 61 -7.80 -19.92 -14.13
N GLY A 62 -7.14 -19.92 -12.96
CA GLY A 62 -5.69 -19.70 -12.83
C GLY A 62 -5.22 -18.25 -12.99
N ARG A 63 -6.13 -17.27 -13.11
CA ARG A 63 -5.81 -15.84 -13.24
C ARG A 63 -6.43 -15.02 -12.11
N LYS A 64 -5.78 -13.94 -11.69
CA LYS A 64 -6.34 -13.00 -10.69
C LYS A 64 -7.27 -12.00 -11.36
N TYR A 65 -8.54 -11.99 -10.95
CA TYR A 65 -9.53 -11.02 -11.39
C TYR A 65 -9.80 -10.02 -10.26
N LEU A 66 -10.05 -8.77 -10.62
CA LEU A 66 -10.57 -7.78 -9.69
C LEU A 66 -12.09 -7.85 -9.72
N ILE A 67 -12.69 -8.18 -8.59
CA ILE A 67 -14.13 -8.29 -8.39
C ILE A 67 -14.57 -7.12 -7.53
N ILE A 68 -15.59 -6.40 -7.98
CA ILE A 68 -16.15 -5.22 -7.30
C ILE A 68 -17.63 -5.50 -7.06
N GLU A 69 -18.02 -5.62 -5.81
CA GLU A 69 -19.37 -6.00 -5.38
C GLU A 69 -19.97 -4.85 -4.58
N SER A 70 -21.20 -4.49 -4.89
CA SER A 70 -21.94 -3.59 -4.01
C SER A 70 -22.38 -4.33 -2.75
N ILE A 71 -22.24 -3.66 -1.61
CA ILE A 71 -22.77 -4.11 -0.32
C ILE A 71 -23.99 -3.31 0.13
N ASP A 72 -24.36 -2.27 -0.62
CA ASP A 72 -25.60 -1.53 -0.40
C ASP A 72 -26.81 -2.38 -0.84
N PRO A 73 -27.78 -2.67 0.06
CA PRO A 73 -29.01 -3.37 -0.28
C PRO A 73 -29.79 -2.71 -1.42
N ALA A 74 -29.75 -1.38 -1.54
CA ALA A 74 -30.45 -0.63 -2.58
C ALA A 74 -29.84 -0.83 -3.98
N LEU A 75 -28.54 -1.15 -4.05
CA LEU A 75 -27.81 -1.39 -5.30
C LEU A 75 -27.90 -2.85 -5.80
N LYS A 76 -28.80 -3.66 -5.22
CA LYS A 76 -29.21 -5.00 -5.70
C LYS A 76 -28.06 -5.99 -5.96
N LYS A 77 -27.05 -6.05 -5.09
CA LYS A 77 -25.90 -6.98 -5.23
C LYS A 77 -25.20 -6.84 -6.60
N GLN A 78 -25.02 -5.62 -7.10
CA GLN A 78 -24.29 -5.41 -8.34
C GLN A 78 -22.86 -5.97 -8.23
N THR A 79 -22.50 -6.90 -9.12
CA THR A 79 -21.13 -7.42 -9.24
C THR A 79 -20.53 -6.98 -10.56
N SER A 80 -19.34 -6.40 -10.50
CA SER A 80 -18.54 -6.02 -11.65
C SER A 80 -17.21 -6.77 -11.63
N VAL A 81 -16.71 -7.11 -12.82
CA VAL A 81 -15.46 -7.86 -12.98
C VAL A 81 -14.53 -7.06 -13.88
N PHE A 82 -13.33 -6.81 -13.39
CA PHE A 82 -12.23 -6.31 -14.21
C PHE A 82 -11.18 -7.41 -14.38
N ASN A 83 -10.99 -7.82 -15.64
CA ASN A 83 -9.98 -8.78 -16.04
C ASN A 83 -9.37 -8.37 -17.40
N PRO A 84 -8.15 -7.82 -17.43
CA PRO A 84 -7.51 -7.43 -18.68
C PRO A 84 -7.02 -8.66 -19.46
N ALA A 85 -7.42 -8.80 -20.72
CA ALA A 85 -7.13 -10.02 -21.52
C ALA A 85 -5.64 -10.40 -21.58
N LYS A 86 -4.74 -9.43 -21.79
CA LYS A 86 -3.30 -9.62 -22.01
C LYS A 86 -2.42 -9.26 -20.81
N ALA A 87 -3.00 -8.83 -19.70
CA ALA A 87 -2.26 -8.41 -18.50
C ALA A 87 -2.71 -9.19 -17.27
N THR A 88 -1.94 -9.07 -16.20
CA THR A 88 -2.30 -9.60 -14.88
C THR A 88 -2.49 -8.46 -13.90
N VAL A 89 -3.58 -8.50 -13.15
CA VAL A 89 -3.81 -7.59 -12.03
C VAL A 89 -2.89 -7.98 -10.88
N SER A 90 -2.09 -7.02 -10.41
CA SER A 90 -1.15 -7.22 -9.30
C SER A 90 -1.71 -6.70 -7.98
N SER A 91 -2.22 -5.47 -7.99
CA SER A 91 -2.75 -4.77 -6.82
C SER A 91 -3.73 -3.70 -7.27
N TYR A 92 -4.47 -3.15 -6.31
CA TYR A 92 -5.38 -2.05 -6.55
C TYR A 92 -5.60 -1.23 -5.27
N MET A 93 -6.13 -0.03 -5.42
CA MET A 93 -6.68 0.79 -4.34
C MET A 93 -7.82 1.67 -4.86
N TRP A 94 -8.74 2.07 -3.98
CA TRP A 94 -9.76 3.05 -4.32
C TRP A 94 -9.12 4.43 -4.51
N LEU A 95 -9.50 5.12 -5.59
CA LEU A 95 -9.14 6.52 -5.83
C LEU A 95 -10.19 7.47 -5.26
N ASN A 96 -11.46 7.08 -5.38
CA ASN A 96 -12.65 7.76 -4.88
C ASN A 96 -13.84 6.76 -4.88
N ASN A 97 -15.07 7.23 -4.71
CA ASN A 97 -16.28 6.39 -4.69
C ASN A 97 -16.68 5.76 -6.05
N ASP A 98 -15.98 6.10 -7.13
CA ASP A 98 -16.31 5.68 -8.49
C ASP A 98 -15.19 4.91 -9.18
N ARG A 99 -13.93 5.09 -8.79
CA ARG A 99 -12.77 4.60 -9.54
C ARG A 99 -11.72 3.98 -8.65
N LEU A 100 -11.06 2.97 -9.20
CA LEU A 100 -9.95 2.26 -8.59
C LEU A 100 -8.69 2.51 -9.41
N ALA A 101 -7.56 2.72 -8.75
CA ALA A 101 -6.25 2.58 -9.35
C ALA A 101 -5.88 1.10 -9.31
N VAL A 102 -5.49 0.54 -10.45
CA VAL A 102 -5.14 -0.87 -10.59
C VAL A 102 -3.75 -0.94 -11.20
N SER A 103 -2.84 -1.63 -10.51
CA SER A 103 -1.53 -1.96 -11.06
C SER A 103 -1.65 -3.25 -11.84
N VAL A 104 -1.30 -3.20 -13.12
CA VAL A 104 -1.28 -4.35 -14.02
C VAL A 104 0.10 -4.52 -14.62
N TYR A 105 0.46 -5.76 -14.96
CA TYR A 105 1.68 -6.02 -15.71
C TYR A 105 1.44 -6.93 -16.91
N TYR A 106 2.25 -6.71 -17.95
CA TYR A 106 2.33 -7.54 -19.14
C TYR A 106 3.66 -8.28 -19.11
N ASN A 107 3.64 -9.59 -19.38
CA ASN A 107 4.88 -10.33 -19.63
C ASN A 107 5.34 -10.00 -21.07
N LYS A 108 6.56 -9.48 -21.19
CA LYS A 108 7.18 -9.06 -22.44
C LYS A 108 8.56 -9.69 -22.56
N THR A 109 9.09 -9.71 -23.77
CA THR A 109 10.46 -10.16 -24.04
C THR A 109 11.16 -9.07 -24.84
N PHE A 110 12.37 -8.70 -24.43
CA PHE A 110 13.23 -7.78 -25.17
C PHE A 110 14.60 -8.41 -25.34
N ARG A 111 15.05 -8.58 -26.59
CA ARG A 111 16.32 -9.25 -26.94
C ARG A 111 16.51 -10.61 -26.24
N GLY A 112 15.47 -11.42 -26.16
CA GLY A 112 15.48 -12.73 -25.50
C GLY A 112 15.31 -12.69 -23.97
N THR A 113 15.43 -11.53 -23.33
CA THR A 113 15.25 -11.39 -21.88
C THR A 113 13.78 -11.11 -21.53
N PRO A 114 13.13 -11.95 -20.71
CA PRO A 114 11.77 -11.68 -20.24
C PRO A 114 11.77 -10.54 -19.21
N TYR A 115 10.77 -9.67 -19.28
CA TYR A 115 10.54 -8.62 -18.28
C TYR A 115 9.04 -8.35 -18.11
N ARG A 116 8.68 -7.68 -17.00
CA ARG A 116 7.32 -7.22 -16.74
C ARG A 116 7.20 -5.73 -17.07
N GLU A 117 6.36 -5.41 -18.03
CA GLU A 117 5.95 -4.03 -18.32
C GLU A 117 4.77 -3.68 -17.40
N TRP A 118 5.00 -2.76 -16.46
CA TRP A 118 4.01 -2.34 -15.48
C TRP A 118 3.21 -1.14 -15.97
N ARG A 119 1.94 -1.07 -15.61
CA ARG A 119 1.06 0.08 -15.87
C ARG A 119 0.16 0.33 -14.67
N LEU A 120 0.01 1.61 -14.31
CA LEU A 120 -1.02 2.07 -13.39
C LEU A 120 -2.21 2.59 -14.21
N ILE A 121 -3.35 1.93 -14.08
CA ILE A 121 -4.59 2.28 -14.77
C ILE A 121 -5.67 2.69 -13.77
N SER A 122 -6.54 3.60 -14.17
CA SER A 122 -7.79 3.86 -13.48
C SER A 122 -8.91 3.05 -14.13
N VAL A 123 -9.70 2.36 -13.32
CA VAL A 123 -10.85 1.54 -13.73
C VAL A 123 -12.08 2.02 -12.98
N GLY A 124 -13.21 2.18 -13.66
CA GLY A 124 -14.47 2.49 -12.98
C GLY A 124 -14.95 1.32 -12.13
N LYS A 125 -15.74 1.60 -11.08
CA LYS A 125 -16.32 0.58 -10.20
C LYS A 125 -17.18 -0.46 -10.93
N ASN A 126 -17.66 -0.12 -12.12
CA ASN A 126 -18.34 -1.00 -13.05
C ASN A 126 -17.40 -1.94 -13.84
N GLY A 127 -16.10 -1.94 -13.57
CA GLY A 127 -15.08 -2.71 -14.29
C GLY A 127 -14.71 -2.18 -15.69
N LYS A 128 -15.24 -1.01 -16.09
CA LYS A 128 -15.09 -0.42 -17.43
C LYS A 128 -14.34 0.93 -17.35
N ASN A 129 -14.38 1.70 -18.45
CA ASN A 129 -13.81 3.05 -18.55
C ASN A 129 -12.33 3.12 -18.17
N ILE A 130 -11.53 2.24 -18.74
CA ILE A 130 -10.12 2.02 -18.36
C ILE A 130 -9.23 3.13 -18.94
N VAL A 131 -8.41 3.76 -18.10
CA VAL A 131 -7.51 4.86 -18.51
C VAL A 131 -6.12 4.62 -17.94
N ASN A 132 -5.07 4.75 -18.74
CA ASN A 132 -3.70 4.73 -18.22
C ASN A 132 -3.34 6.09 -17.61
N ILE A 133 -3.27 6.14 -16.29
CA ILE A 133 -3.03 7.37 -15.51
C ILE A 133 -1.54 7.63 -15.24
N ALA A 134 -0.66 6.68 -15.61
CA ALA A 134 0.78 6.83 -15.46
C ALA A 134 1.56 6.71 -16.77
N LYS A 135 0.90 6.88 -17.93
CA LYS A 135 1.54 6.69 -19.24
C LYS A 135 2.76 7.60 -19.39
N ASN A 136 3.95 7.03 -19.39
CA ASN A 136 5.15 7.78 -19.74
C ASN A 136 5.24 7.89 -21.26
N LYS A 137 5.29 9.12 -21.78
CA LYS A 137 5.32 9.39 -23.23
C LYS A 137 6.68 9.06 -23.85
N ASN A 138 7.74 9.02 -23.03
CA ASN A 138 9.13 8.91 -23.49
C ASN A 138 9.73 7.50 -23.26
N SER A 139 9.01 6.61 -22.55
CA SER A 139 9.45 5.23 -22.36
C SER A 139 9.00 4.39 -23.56
N GLY A 140 9.93 4.02 -24.45
CA GLY A 140 9.69 3.17 -25.62
C GLY A 140 9.32 1.71 -25.27
N GLY A 141 8.30 1.50 -24.43
CA GLY A 141 7.77 0.19 -24.05
C GLY A 141 8.35 -0.42 -22.76
N ALA A 142 9.46 0.09 -22.23
CA ALA A 142 10.04 -0.36 -20.96
C ALA A 142 9.54 0.51 -19.79
N GLN A 143 8.26 0.40 -19.42
CA GLN A 143 7.78 0.93 -18.13
C GLN A 143 8.14 -0.09 -17.04
N ALA A 144 9.32 0.07 -16.45
CA ALA A 144 9.53 -0.39 -15.08
C ALA A 144 8.53 0.37 -14.19
N ASN A 145 8.08 -0.26 -13.10
CA ASN A 145 7.06 0.24 -12.17
C ASN A 145 7.53 1.54 -11.46
N LEU A 146 7.54 2.66 -12.19
CA LEU A 146 8.06 3.95 -11.73
C LEU A 146 6.93 4.95 -11.47
N SER A 147 5.72 4.44 -11.21
CA SER A 147 4.57 5.26 -10.91
C SER A 147 3.98 4.92 -9.57
N ASP A 148 3.72 5.95 -8.77
CA ASP A 148 3.21 5.79 -7.42
C ASP A 148 2.23 6.92 -7.08
N ILE A 149 1.15 6.58 -6.40
CA ILE A 149 0.13 7.54 -5.96
C ILE A 149 0.65 8.17 -4.66
N LYS A 150 0.89 9.48 -4.71
CA LYS A 150 1.44 10.24 -3.58
C LYS A 150 0.40 10.86 -2.69
N SER A 151 -0.79 11.12 -3.24
CA SER A 151 -1.93 11.63 -2.48
C SER A 151 -3.24 11.42 -3.23
N LEU A 152 -4.27 11.01 -2.50
CA LEU A 152 -5.67 11.13 -2.89
C LEU A 152 -6.17 12.47 -2.35
N LEU A 153 -6.94 13.21 -3.15
CA LEU A 153 -7.40 14.55 -2.78
C LEU A 153 -8.85 14.48 -2.28
N PRO A 154 -9.11 14.64 -0.97
CA PRO A 154 -10.47 14.50 -0.42
C PRO A 154 -11.47 15.49 -1.03
N ASN A 155 -10.98 16.68 -1.41
CA ASN A 155 -11.79 17.76 -1.98
C ASN A 155 -11.77 17.80 -3.51
N ASP A 156 -11.02 16.91 -4.18
CA ASP A 156 -10.93 16.82 -5.64
C ASP A 156 -11.00 15.37 -6.08
N ASN A 157 -12.22 14.88 -6.30
CA ASN A 157 -12.47 13.51 -6.72
C ASN A 157 -12.02 13.20 -8.15
N ASP A 158 -11.65 14.20 -8.95
CA ASP A 158 -11.27 14.00 -10.34
C ASP A 158 -9.77 13.82 -10.52
N HIS A 159 -8.97 14.14 -9.50
CA HIS A 159 -7.52 14.10 -9.60
C HIS A 159 -6.84 13.30 -8.49
N ALA A 160 -5.65 12.82 -8.81
CA ALA A 160 -4.72 12.25 -7.85
C ALA A 160 -3.32 12.81 -8.11
N ILE A 161 -2.52 12.90 -7.05
CA ILE A 161 -1.11 13.25 -7.18
C ILE A 161 -0.32 11.99 -7.46
N ILE A 162 0.32 11.91 -8.62
CA ILE A 162 1.02 10.72 -9.09
C ILE A 162 2.46 11.09 -9.44
N GLN A 163 3.41 10.38 -8.85
CA GLN A 163 4.79 10.40 -9.30
C GLN A 163 4.91 9.50 -10.54
N ILE A 164 5.55 9.99 -11.59
CA ILE A 164 5.83 9.22 -12.82
C ILE A 164 7.30 9.47 -13.18
N GLY A 165 8.13 8.45 -13.03
CA GLY A 165 9.58 8.61 -13.03
C GLY A 165 10.02 9.47 -11.84
N GLY A 166 10.85 10.47 -12.07
CA GLY A 166 11.27 11.40 -11.01
C GLY A 166 10.30 12.56 -10.75
N SER A 167 9.32 12.79 -11.63
CA SER A 167 8.47 13.99 -11.59
C SER A 167 7.09 13.70 -10.98
N VAL A 168 6.49 14.70 -10.36
CA VAL A 168 5.16 14.60 -9.75
C VAL A 168 4.14 15.38 -10.56
N TYR A 169 2.97 14.80 -10.76
CA TYR A 169 1.90 15.33 -11.59
C TYR A 169 0.58 15.34 -10.83
N ASN A 170 -0.24 16.34 -11.11
CA ASN A 170 -1.68 16.27 -10.86
C ASN A 170 -2.31 15.56 -12.07
N VAL A 171 -2.93 14.40 -11.86
CA VAL A 171 -3.46 13.57 -12.95
C VAL A 171 -4.96 13.44 -12.81
N ASN A 172 -5.70 13.78 -13.88
CA ASN A 172 -7.12 13.54 -13.96
C ASN A 172 -7.37 12.04 -14.15
N ILE A 173 -8.05 11.41 -13.19
CA ILE A 173 -8.19 9.94 -13.14
C ILE A 173 -9.17 9.38 -14.19
N LYS A 174 -10.03 10.24 -14.76
CA LYS A 174 -11.01 9.88 -15.80
C LYS A 174 -10.47 10.04 -17.22
N THR A 175 -9.43 10.86 -17.42
CA THR A 175 -8.92 11.18 -18.77
C THR A 175 -7.43 10.90 -18.94
N GLY A 176 -6.66 10.80 -17.84
CA GLY A 176 -5.21 10.68 -17.86
C GLY A 176 -4.47 11.98 -18.23
N LYS A 177 -5.19 13.08 -18.46
CA LYS A 177 -4.60 14.41 -18.63
C LYS A 177 -3.87 14.79 -17.35
N ARG A 178 -2.70 15.43 -17.48
CA ARG A 178 -1.86 15.74 -16.33
C ARG A 178 -1.19 17.10 -16.42
N GLY A 179 -1.16 17.80 -15.30
CA GLY A 179 -0.35 19.00 -15.07
C GLY A 179 0.87 18.64 -14.23
N LYS A 180 2.06 19.12 -14.61
CA LYS A 180 3.28 18.90 -13.83
C LYS A 180 3.22 19.76 -12.56
N ARG A 181 3.44 19.16 -11.39
CA ARG A 181 3.52 19.84 -10.08
C ARG A 181 4.97 20.04 -9.65
N LEU A 182 5.82 19.05 -9.92
CA LEU A 182 7.23 19.07 -9.56
C LEU A 182 8.06 18.40 -10.66
N SER A 183 9.12 19.06 -11.09
CA SER A 183 10.11 18.46 -11.98
C SER A 183 11.10 17.64 -11.16
N GLY A 184 11.32 16.38 -11.54
CA GLY A 184 12.27 15.48 -10.90
C GLY A 184 13.70 15.65 -11.37
N SER A 185 14.20 16.87 -11.55
CA SER A 185 15.56 17.11 -12.07
C SER A 185 16.61 16.48 -11.15
N ASN A 186 17.35 15.48 -11.65
CA ASN A 186 18.54 14.83 -11.09
C ASN A 186 18.56 14.41 -9.60
N THR A 187 17.49 14.64 -8.83
CA THR A 187 17.38 14.28 -7.41
C THR A 187 16.73 12.92 -7.19
N GLY A 188 16.32 12.22 -8.25
CA GLY A 188 15.96 10.79 -8.22
C GLY A 188 15.12 10.37 -7.01
N GLY A 189 14.12 11.19 -6.65
CA GLY A 189 13.59 11.16 -5.29
C GLY A 189 12.26 10.43 -5.13
N ASN A 190 12.08 9.84 -3.94
CA ASN A 190 10.77 9.44 -3.44
C ASN A 190 10.11 10.66 -2.81
N TRP A 191 9.02 11.12 -3.43
CA TRP A 191 8.27 12.28 -2.97
C TRP A 191 7.04 11.87 -2.17
N TYR A 192 6.64 12.71 -1.22
CA TYR A 192 5.41 12.58 -0.46
C TYR A 192 4.63 13.89 -0.52
N ALA A 193 3.32 13.77 -0.66
CA ALA A 193 2.40 14.90 -0.70
C ALA A 193 1.41 14.83 0.45
N ASP A 194 0.97 15.99 0.93
CA ASP A 194 -0.09 16.08 1.93
C ASP A 194 -1.48 15.81 1.30
N TYR A 195 -2.54 15.87 2.12
CA TYR A 195 -3.91 15.62 1.68
C TYR A 195 -4.46 16.68 0.72
N GLU A 196 -3.85 17.87 0.66
CA GLU A 196 -4.17 18.91 -0.33
C GLU A 196 -3.38 18.71 -1.64
N GLY A 197 -2.45 17.76 -1.66
CA GLY A 197 -1.63 17.43 -2.80
C GLY A 197 -0.35 18.27 -2.92
N ASN A 198 0.01 19.03 -1.89
CA ASN A 198 1.26 19.76 -1.85
C ASN A 198 2.40 18.76 -1.61
N VAL A 199 3.34 18.65 -2.54
CA VAL A 199 4.53 17.81 -2.36
C VAL A 199 5.44 18.48 -1.33
N ARG A 200 5.71 17.83 -0.19
CA ARG A 200 6.32 18.49 0.97
C ARG A 200 7.53 17.79 1.56
N LEU A 201 7.70 16.51 1.28
CA LEU A 201 8.85 15.73 1.71
C LEU A 201 9.44 14.99 0.51
N GLY A 202 10.77 14.92 0.45
CA GLY A 202 11.51 14.26 -0.60
C GLY A 202 12.76 13.56 -0.07
N PHE A 203 12.97 12.33 -0.51
CA PHE A 203 14.20 11.58 -0.27
C PHE A 203 14.99 11.54 -1.57
N SER A 204 16.17 12.13 -1.61
CA SER A 204 17.05 12.15 -2.78
C SER A 204 18.28 11.27 -2.50
N GLY A 205 18.53 10.29 -3.37
CA GLY A 205 19.68 9.39 -3.24
C GLY A 205 20.82 9.74 -4.20
N PHE A 206 22.07 9.79 -3.71
CA PHE A 206 23.28 9.82 -4.53
C PHE A 206 24.34 8.91 -3.94
N GLY A 207 24.77 7.89 -4.68
CA GLY A 207 25.54 6.79 -4.08
C GLY A 207 24.78 6.23 -2.88
N THR A 208 25.47 5.99 -1.76
CA THR A 208 24.85 5.53 -0.51
C THR A 208 24.18 6.64 0.30
N ALA A 209 24.45 7.91 -0.02
CA ALA A 209 23.91 9.05 0.71
C ALA A 209 22.43 9.30 0.36
N ILE A 210 21.61 9.42 1.39
CA ILE A 210 20.21 9.85 1.33
C ILE A 210 20.11 11.25 1.93
N LYS A 211 19.53 12.16 1.17
CA LYS A 211 19.19 13.52 1.61
C LYS A 211 17.68 13.61 1.82
N VAL A 212 17.28 13.96 3.04
CA VAL A 212 15.87 14.20 3.39
C VAL A 212 15.60 15.68 3.31
N MET A 213 14.62 16.06 2.50
CA MET A 213 14.28 17.45 2.21
C MET A 213 12.82 17.70 2.52
N MET A 214 12.52 18.82 3.17
CA MET A 214 11.16 19.23 3.50
C MET A 214 10.90 20.69 3.10
N ARG A 215 9.66 21.03 2.80
CA ARG A 215 9.17 22.40 2.64
C ARG A 215 7.80 22.57 3.28
N GLY A 216 7.45 23.80 3.63
CA GLY A 216 6.19 24.11 4.30
C GLY A 216 4.98 23.89 3.40
N LYS A 217 3.79 23.84 4.01
CA LYS A 217 2.50 23.68 3.32
C LYS A 217 2.31 24.64 2.15
N ASN A 218 2.62 25.92 2.36
CA ASN A 218 2.50 26.97 1.35
C ASN A 218 3.63 26.96 0.30
N GLY A 219 4.45 25.92 0.28
CA GLY A 219 5.59 25.77 -0.62
C GLY A 219 6.86 26.44 -0.11
N GLY A 220 7.52 27.18 -1.00
CA GLY A 220 8.85 27.74 -0.75
C GLY A 220 10.01 26.80 -1.09
N GLY A 221 11.22 27.23 -0.72
CA GLY A 221 12.45 26.49 -0.96
C GLY A 221 12.56 25.21 -0.12
N TRP A 222 13.19 24.18 -0.68
CA TRP A 222 13.48 22.95 0.03
C TRP A 222 14.55 23.17 1.10
N LYS A 223 14.26 22.78 2.35
CA LYS A 223 15.22 22.71 3.45
C LYS A 223 15.69 21.27 3.60
N THR A 224 16.99 21.08 3.83
CA THR A 224 17.52 19.75 4.19
C THR A 224 17.29 19.55 5.68
N ILE A 225 16.60 18.49 6.05
CA ILE A 225 16.31 18.18 7.45
C ILE A 225 17.15 17.01 7.98
N ASP A 226 17.65 16.16 7.10
CA ASP A 226 18.60 15.11 7.48
C ASP A 226 19.46 14.66 6.28
N ARG A 227 20.59 14.02 6.60
CA ARG A 227 21.41 13.25 5.66
C ARG A 227 21.96 12.02 6.35
N TYR A 228 21.81 10.86 5.72
CA TYR A 228 22.34 9.61 6.24
C TYR A 228 22.85 8.69 5.12
N ASP A 229 23.74 7.78 5.46
CA ASP A 229 24.20 6.71 4.58
C ASP A 229 23.27 5.48 4.75
N ARG A 230 22.75 4.93 3.66
CA ARG A 230 21.81 3.80 3.71
C ARG A 230 22.44 2.44 4.01
N VAL A 231 23.77 2.34 4.00
CA VAL A 231 24.53 1.11 4.27
C VAL A 231 25.04 1.11 5.70
N THR A 232 25.62 2.21 6.16
CA THR A 232 26.21 2.31 7.50
C THR A 232 25.28 2.97 8.52
N GLY A 233 24.28 3.71 8.07
CA GLY A 233 23.27 4.34 8.91
C GLY A 233 21.98 3.53 8.98
N ASN A 234 21.25 3.67 10.07
CA ASN A 234 19.88 3.18 10.18
C ASN A 234 18.95 4.08 9.37
N ALA A 235 18.00 3.52 8.62
CA ALA A 235 16.92 4.29 8.03
C ALA A 235 16.08 4.92 9.16
N ARG A 236 16.00 6.25 9.18
CA ARG A 236 15.45 7.00 10.32
C ARG A 236 13.99 7.41 10.19
N TYR A 237 13.38 7.23 9.03
CA TYR A 237 12.06 7.78 8.74
C TYR A 237 11.15 6.74 8.11
N ASP A 238 9.99 6.55 8.73
CA ASP A 238 8.80 6.03 8.08
C ASP A 238 7.77 7.15 8.02
N VAL A 239 7.22 7.41 6.85
CA VAL A 239 6.35 8.57 6.62
C VAL A 239 4.91 8.13 6.74
N ILE A 240 4.29 8.45 7.87
CA ILE A 240 2.90 8.08 8.14
C ILE A 240 1.89 9.15 7.68
N GLY A 241 2.31 10.41 7.55
CA GLY A 241 1.43 11.51 7.14
C GLY A 241 2.02 12.90 7.41
N PHE A 242 1.22 13.92 7.14
CA PHE A 242 1.52 15.32 7.43
C PHE A 242 0.49 15.89 8.41
N SER A 243 0.96 16.73 9.34
CA SER A 243 0.07 17.53 10.17
C SER A 243 -0.68 18.55 9.31
N PRO A 244 -1.96 18.86 9.61
CA PRO A 244 -2.70 19.92 8.90
C PRO A 244 -2.14 21.34 9.06
N GLU A 245 -1.41 21.58 10.17
CA GLU A 245 -1.01 22.92 10.64
C GLU A 245 0.38 23.36 10.17
N GLU A 246 1.23 22.42 9.77
CA GLU A 246 2.58 22.67 9.21
C GLU A 246 2.57 22.43 7.70
#